data_AF-A0A2M8FK15-F1
#
_entry.id   AF-A0A2M8FK15-F1
#
_cell.length_a   1.000
_cell.length_b   1.000
_cell.length_c   1.000
_cell.angle_alpha   90.00
_cell.angle_beta   90.00
_cell.angle_gamma   90.00
#
_symmetry.space_group_name_H-M   'P 1'
#
loop_
_entity.id
_entity.type
_entity.pdbx_description
1 polymer ?
#
loop_
_entity_poly.entity_id
_entity_poly.type
_entity_poly.pdbx_seq_one_letter_code
_entity_poly.pdbx_strand_id
1 'polypeptide(L)' 'MSGQRIIKAPRGKEISCKSWIQEAALRMLMNNLDPDVAENPAELIVYGGTGKAARNWAAFDAIVSSLRQLEND' A
#
# COMPACT_ATOMS: atom_id res chain seq x y z
N MET A 1 19.35 11.89 -5.63
CA MET A 1 18.21 11.52 -6.48
C MET A 1 17.65 10.21 -5.93
N SER A 2 16.65 10.29 -5.05
CA SER A 2 15.99 9.09 -4.53
C SER A 2 15.22 8.44 -5.67
N GLY A 3 15.57 7.20 -6.04
CA GLY A 3 14.82 6.44 -7.02
C GLY A 3 13.34 6.42 -6.63
N GLN A 4 12.48 6.82 -7.56
CA GLN A 4 11.05 6.93 -7.32
C GLN A 4 10.50 5.54 -6.96
N ARG A 5 9.99 5.38 -5.74
CA ARG A 5 9.45 4.09 -5.27
C ARG A 5 8.18 3.77 -6.05
N ILE A 6 8.21 2.73 -6.87
CA ILE A 6 7.04 2.23 -7.59
C ILE A 6 6.34 1.20 -6.70
N ILE A 7 5.08 1.45 -6.35
CA ILE A 7 4.24 0.53 -5.61
C ILE A 7 3.30 -0.15 -6.59
N LYS A 8 3.17 -1.48 -6.51
CA LYS A 8 2.14 -2.24 -7.22
C LYS A 8 1.57 -3.31 -6.29
N ALA A 9 0.26 -3.51 -6.35
CA ALA A 9 -0.38 -4.54 -5.54
C ALA A 9 0.11 -5.94 -5.97
N PRO A 10 0.51 -6.81 -5.02
CA PRO A 10 0.78 -8.22 -5.28
C PRO A 10 -0.38 -8.90 -5.99
N ARG A 11 -0.07 -9.80 -6.94
CA ARG A 11 -1.04 -10.52 -7.77
C ARG A 11 -0.91 -12.03 -7.55
N GLY A 12 -1.92 -12.78 -7.97
CA GLY A 12 -1.93 -14.24 -7.82
C GLY A 12 -2.40 -14.71 -6.44
N LYS A 13 -2.22 -16.00 -6.18
CA LYS A 13 -2.75 -16.71 -5.01
C LYS A 13 -1.81 -16.73 -3.80
N GLU A 14 -0.54 -16.41 -4.00
CA GLU A 14 0.45 -16.35 -2.91
C GLU A 14 0.17 -15.13 -2.03
N ILE A 15 0.28 -15.27 -0.71
CA ILE A 15 0.02 -14.20 0.26
C ILE A 15 1.28 -13.92 1.09
N SER A 16 1.43 -12.67 1.53
CA SER A 16 2.54 -12.20 2.37
C SER A 16 2.13 -11.89 3.81
N CYS A 17 0.82 -11.81 4.07
CA CYS A 17 0.23 -11.69 5.41
C CYS A 17 -0.24 -13.05 5.96
N LYS A 18 -0.67 -13.08 7.23
CA LYS A 18 -1.08 -14.30 7.95
C LYS A 18 -2.49 -14.81 7.58
N SER A 19 -3.30 -14.01 6.91
CA SER A 19 -4.50 -14.47 6.19
C SER A 19 -4.90 -13.55 5.05
N TRP A 20 -5.92 -13.97 4.31
CA TRP A 20 -6.52 -13.19 3.24
C TRP A 20 -7.12 -11.86 3.68
N ILE A 21 -7.57 -11.71 4.92
CA ILE A 21 -8.18 -10.45 5.39
C ILE A 21 -7.11 -9.35 5.43
N GLN A 22 -5.97 -9.62 6.07
CA GLN A 22 -4.86 -8.66 6.14
C GLN A 22 -4.17 -8.49 4.78
N GLU A 23 -4.05 -9.57 4.00
CA GLU A 23 -3.51 -9.50 2.64
C GLU A 23 -4.38 -8.64 1.71
N ALA A 24 -5.71 -8.76 1.80
CA ALA A 24 -6.63 -7.93 1.01
C ALA A 24 -6.47 -6.44 1.35
N ALA A 25 -6.40 -6.09 2.64
CA ALA A 25 -6.13 -4.73 3.07
C ALA A 25 -4.79 -4.21 2.54
N LEU A 26 -3.73 -5.02 2.60
CA LEU A 26 -2.41 -4.68 2.06
C LEU A 26 -2.47 -4.44 0.55
N ARG A 27 -3.10 -5.33 -0.21
CA ARG A 27 -3.23 -5.19 -1.66
C ARG A 27 -4.03 -3.96 -2.05
N MET A 28 -5.12 -3.67 -1.35
CA MET A 28 -5.92 -2.47 -1.62
C MET A 28 -5.16 -1.18 -1.30
N LEU A 29 -4.41 -1.15 -0.20
CA LEU A 29 -3.52 -0.04 0.12
C LEU A 29 -2.48 0.19 -0.98
N MET A 30 -1.82 -0.89 -1.44
CA MET A 30 -0.83 -0.81 -2.50
C MET A 30 -1.44 -0.46 -3.86
N ASN A 31 -2.66 -0.92 -4.15
CA ASN A 31 -3.39 -0.61 -5.38
C ASN A 31 -3.72 0.88 -5.47
N ASN A 32 -4.08 1.52 -4.35
CA ASN A 32 -4.28 2.98 -4.30
C ASN A 32 -3.02 3.78 -4.66
N LEU A 33 -1.83 3.17 -4.64
CA LEU A 33 -0.56 3.82 -4.98
C LEU A 33 0.07 3.26 -6.26
N ASP A 34 -0.66 2.42 -7.01
CA ASP A 34 -0.21 1.95 -8.31
C ASP A 34 -0.12 3.16 -9.28
N PRO A 35 0.97 3.34 -10.05
CA PRO A 35 1.07 4.41 -11.05
C PRO A 35 -0.05 4.42 -12.07
N ASP A 36 -0.67 3.27 -12.32
CA ASP A 36 -1.79 3.14 -13.26
C ASP A 36 -3.15 3.53 -12.60
N VAL A 37 -3.15 3.85 -11.29
CA VAL A 37 -4.35 4.17 -10.48
C VAL A 37 -4.27 5.56 -9.85
N ALA A 38 -3.13 5.92 -9.27
CA ALA A 38 -2.94 7.12 -8.46
C ALA A 38 -2.52 8.33 -9.30
N GLU A 39 -3.04 9.52 -8.98
CA GLU A 39 -2.66 10.78 -9.64
C GLU A 39 -1.20 11.17 -9.36
N ASN A 40 -0.71 11.01 -8.11
CA ASN A 40 0.68 11.28 -7.75
C ASN A 40 1.17 10.33 -6.62
N PRO A 41 1.52 9.07 -6.97
CA PRO A 41 1.87 8.06 -5.98
C PRO A 41 3.17 8.36 -5.23
N ALA A 42 4.10 9.14 -5.81
CA ALA A 42 5.35 9.50 -5.16
C ALA A 42 5.15 10.34 -3.89
N GLU A 43 4.05 11.11 -3.84
CA GLU A 43 3.63 11.90 -2.68
C GLU A 43 2.51 11.22 -1.86
N LEU A 44 2.21 9.96 -2.19
CA LEU A 44 1.13 9.14 -1.63
C LEU A 44 -0.28 9.61 -1.99
N ILE A 45 -0.42 10.50 -2.98
CA ILE A 45 -1.70 11.09 -3.40
C ILE A 45 -2.39 10.15 -4.38
N VAL A 46 -3.64 9.79 -4.08
CA VAL A 46 -4.48 8.90 -4.89
C VAL A 46 -5.31 9.73 -5.86
N TYR A 47 -6.19 10.59 -5.35
CA TYR A 47 -7.02 11.52 -6.12
C TYR A 47 -7.59 12.62 -5.23
N GLY A 48 -8.31 13.58 -5.83
CA GLY A 48 -9.02 14.62 -5.08
C GLY A 48 -8.09 15.70 -4.52
N GLY A 49 -7.05 16.05 -5.28
CA GLY A 49 -6.07 17.06 -4.93
C GLY A 49 -5.04 16.58 -3.92
N THR A 50 -5.44 16.42 -2.65
CA THR A 50 -4.52 16.03 -1.55
C THR A 50 -4.93 14.75 -0.83
N GLY A 51 -5.91 14.01 -1.37
CA GLY A 51 -6.34 12.72 -0.81
C GLY A 51 -5.21 11.70 -0.87
N LYS A 52 -4.65 11.33 0.29
CA LYS A 52 -3.51 10.40 0.40
C LYS A 52 -3.90 9.03 0.94
N ALA A 53 -3.20 7.99 0.47
CA ALA A 53 -3.34 6.62 0.99
C ALA A 53 -2.71 6.44 2.39
N ALA A 54 -1.68 7.23 2.71
CA ALA A 54 -1.04 7.26 4.01
C ALA A 54 -0.46 8.67 4.30
N ARG A 55 -0.23 8.98 5.57
CA ARG A 55 0.24 10.32 6.00
C ARG A 55 1.58 10.71 5.39
N ASN A 56 2.53 9.77 5.39
CA ASN A 56 3.88 9.89 4.86
C ASN A 56 4.46 8.47 4.65
N TRP A 57 5.65 8.39 4.06
CA TRP A 57 6.28 7.09 3.74
C TRP A 57 6.56 6.24 4.98
N ALA A 58 6.96 6.84 6.10
CA ALA A 58 7.16 6.12 7.36
C ALA A 58 5.86 5.48 7.87
N ALA A 59 4.73 6.19 7.77
CA ALA A 59 3.42 5.64 8.11
C ALA A 59 2.99 4.53 7.14
N PHE A 60 3.24 4.68 5.84
CA PHE A 60 3.00 3.63 4.86
C PHE A 60 3.77 2.35 5.21
N ASP A 61 5.08 2.47 5.47
CA ASP A 61 5.93 1.33 5.82
C ASP A 61 5.51 0.67 7.14
N ALA A 62 5.11 1.47 8.13
CA ALA A 62 4.56 0.96 9.38
C ALA A 62 3.25 0.19 9.16
N ILE A 63 2.31 0.71 8.34
CA ILE A 63 1.06 0.02 8.03
C ILE A 63 1.34 -1.31 7.31
N VAL A 64 2.24 -1.32 6.32
CA VAL A 64 2.61 -2.54 5.59
C VAL A 64 3.22 -3.58 6.55
N SER A 65 4.12 -3.17 7.43
CA SER A 65 4.72 -4.06 8.44
C SER A 65 3.67 -4.61 9.39
N SER A 66 2.78 -3.76 9.90
CA SER A 66 1.70 -4.16 10.81
C SER A 66 0.75 -5.14 10.16
N LEU A 67 0.30 -4.91 8.93
CA LEU A 67 -0.60 -5.83 8.20
C LEU A 67 0.02 -7.21 8.00
N ARG A 68 1.34 -7.28 7.74
CA ARG A 68 2.05 -8.56 7.61
C ARG A 68 2.18 -9.32 8.94
N GLN A 69 2.22 -8.61 10.05
CA GLN A 69 2.40 -9.20 11.39
C GLN A 69 1.08 -9.47 12.12
N LEU A 70 -0.02 -8.83 11.71
CA LEU A 70 -1.33 -8.91 12.35
C LEU A 70 -1.90 -10.34 12.29
N GLU A 71 -2.34 -10.84 13.45
CA GLU A 71 -2.92 -12.17 13.65
C GLU A 71 -4.41 -12.21 13.26
N ASN A 72 -5.03 -13.40 13.34
CA ASN A 72 -6.42 -13.67 12.97
C ASN A 72 -7.35 -13.85 14.19
N ASP A 73 -7.08 -13.14 15.28
CA ASP A 73 -7.80 -13.29 16.56
C ASP A 73 -9.25 -12.79 16.54
#